data_AF-A0A959C5T2-F1
#
_entry.id   AF-A0A959C5T2-F1
#
_cell.length_a   1.000
_cell.length_b   1.000
_cell.length_c   1.000
_cell.angle_alpha   90.00
_cell.angle_beta   90.00
_cell.angle_gamma   90.00
#
_symmetry.space_group_name_H-M   'P 1'
#
loop_
_entity.id
_entity.type
_entity.pdbx_description
1 polymer ?
#
loop_
_entity_poly.entity_id
_entity_poly.type
_entity_poly.pdbx_seq_one_letter_code
_entity_poly.pdbx_strand_id
1 'polypeptide(L)' 'MSAIATEHDVLLENLQKYFGFDAFKSEQRAIIQSLLDKKDTFVIMPTGGGKSLCYQLPALMLRGTAII' A
#
# COMPACT_ATOMS: atom_id res chain seq x y z
N MET A 1 7.19 32.31 -9.28
CA MET A 1 7.77 31.53 -8.16
C MET A 1 6.59 31.18 -7.26
N SER A 2 6.14 29.94 -7.06
CA SER A 2 6.77 28.62 -7.16
C SER A 2 5.94 27.65 -8.01
N ALA A 3 6.63 26.75 -8.69
CA ALA A 3 6.05 25.52 -9.19
C ALA A 3 5.55 24.66 -8.01
N ILE A 4 4.38 24.04 -8.13
CA ILE A 4 4.07 22.81 -7.41
C ILE A 4 3.53 21.85 -8.46
N ALA A 5 4.43 20.99 -8.94
CA ALA A 5 4.05 19.82 -9.71
C ALA A 5 3.22 18.92 -8.78
N THR A 6 2.02 18.53 -9.21
CA THR A 6 1.26 17.45 -8.58
C THR A 6 2.00 16.15 -8.85
N GLU A 7 2.83 15.72 -7.91
CA GLU A 7 3.34 14.35 -7.87
C GLU A 7 2.14 13.40 -7.76
N HIS A 8 1.96 12.55 -8.76
CA HIS A 8 0.95 11.50 -8.75
C HIS A 8 1.31 10.45 -7.69
N ASP A 9 0.54 10.37 -6.60
CA ASP A 9 0.68 9.30 -5.61
C ASP A 9 0.01 8.02 -6.15
N VAL A 10 0.77 7.29 -6.97
CA VAL A 10 0.37 6.00 -7.57
C VAL A 10 -0.14 5.02 -6.50
N LEU A 11 0.39 5.07 -5.27
CA LEU A 11 0.00 4.14 -4.23
C LEU A 11 -1.41 4.43 -3.73
N LEU A 12 -1.74 5.70 -3.54
CA LEU A 12 -3.09 6.14 -3.18
C LEU A 12 -4.10 5.88 -4.32
N GLU A 13 -3.70 6.07 -5.57
CA GLU A 13 -4.53 5.76 -6.73
C GLU A 13 -4.89 4.26 -6.80
N ASN A 14 -3.91 3.38 -6.59
CA ASN A 14 -4.18 1.94 -6.60
C ASN A 14 -5.02 1.50 -5.39
N LEU A 15 -4.83 2.14 -4.22
CA LEU A 15 -5.69 1.92 -3.06
C LEU A 15 -7.15 2.25 -3.40
N GLN A 16 -7.39 3.43 -3.99
CA GLN A 16 -8.73 3.86 -4.39
C GLN A 16 -9.30 2.97 -5.48
N LYS A 17 -8.51 2.63 -6.51
CA LYS A 17 -8.93 1.79 -7.63
C LYS A 17 -9.37 0.38 -7.21
N TYR A 18 -8.62 -0.27 -6.33
CA TYR A 18 -8.87 -1.69 -5.99
C TYR A 18 -9.72 -1.88 -4.73
N PHE A 19 -9.68 -0.93 -3.79
CA PHE A 19 -10.35 -1.05 -2.50
C PHE A 19 -11.33 0.08 -2.18
N GLY A 20 -11.36 1.16 -2.98
CA GLY A 20 -12.27 2.28 -2.77
C GLY A 20 -11.96 3.12 -1.53
N PHE A 21 -10.74 3.07 -1.00
CA PHE A 21 -10.32 3.87 0.15
C PHE A 21 -9.56 5.13 -0.30
N ASP A 22 -9.90 6.26 0.32
CA ASP A 22 -9.28 7.57 0.04
C ASP A 22 -8.05 7.86 0.92
N ALA A 23 -7.72 6.97 1.86
CA ALA A 23 -6.57 7.11 2.74
C ALA A 23 -6.12 5.76 3.33
N PHE A 24 -4.82 5.66 3.60
CA PHE A 24 -4.24 4.59 4.40
C PHE A 24 -4.52 4.80 5.89
N LYS A 25 -4.70 3.72 6.64
CA LYS A 25 -4.73 3.75 8.11
C LYS A 25 -3.31 3.59 8.65
N SER A 26 -2.93 4.43 9.62
CA SER A 26 -1.68 4.30 10.39
C SER A 26 -0.48 3.92 9.51
N GLU A 27 0.22 2.83 9.84
CA GLU A 27 1.46 2.38 9.19
C GLU A 27 1.25 1.63 7.86
N GLN A 28 0.01 1.49 7.36
CA GLN A 28 -0.26 0.71 6.14
C GLN A 28 0.57 1.17 4.94
N ARG A 29 0.68 2.49 4.73
CA ARG A 29 1.47 3.04 3.61
C ARG A 29 2.94 2.63 3.70
N ALA A 30 3.53 2.72 4.89
CA ALA A 30 4.93 2.35 5.12
C ALA A 30 5.17 0.85 4.93
N ILE A 31 4.26 0.01 5.44
CA ILE A 31 4.33 -1.46 5.28
C ILE A 31 4.24 -1.84 3.80
N ILE A 32 3.25 -1.31 3.09
CA ILE A 32 3.03 -1.57 1.67
C ILE A 32 4.24 -1.10 0.85
N GLN A 33 4.77 0.08 1.13
CA GLN A 33 5.99 0.57 0.48
C GLN A 33 7.19 -0.35 0.72
N SER A 34 7.37 -0.85 1.94
CA SER A 34 8.43 -1.82 2.26
C SER A 34 8.32 -3.10 1.42
N LEU A 35 7.11 -3.61 1.20
CA LEU A 35 6.86 -4.77 0.36
C LEU A 35 7.09 -4.48 -1.13
N LEU A 36 6.69 -3.29 -1.61
CA LEU A 36 6.95 -2.85 -2.99
C LEU A 36 8.45 -2.65 -3.26
N ASP A 37 9.20 -2.24 -2.24
CA ASP A 37 10.67 -2.17 -2.25
C ASP A 37 11.33 -3.57 -2.18
N LYS A 38 10.53 -4.65 -2.16
CA LYS A 38 10.96 -6.05 -2.05
C LYS A 38 11.76 -6.36 -0.78
N LYS A 39 11.41 -5.73 0.34
CA LYS A 39 12.02 -5.99 1.65
C LYS A 39 11.17 -6.99 2.44
N ASP A 40 11.84 -7.96 3.08
CA ASP A 40 11.21 -8.81 4.08
C ASP A 40 10.70 -7.94 5.23
N THR A 41 9.39 -8.03 5.50
CA THR A 41 8.71 -7.10 6.41
C THR A 41 7.93 -7.89 7.45
N PHE A 42 8.29 -7.74 8.72
CA PHE A 42 7.56 -8.33 9.84
C PHE A 42 6.53 -7.33 10.38
N VAL A 43 5.25 -7.71 10.37
CA VAL A 43 4.13 -6.81 10.69
C VAL A 43 3.37 -7.31 11.91
N ILE A 44 3.32 -6.50 12.97
CA ILE A 44 2.45 -6.70 14.12
C ILE A 44 1.33 -5.66 14.08
N MET A 45 0.09 -6.11 13.93
CA MET A 45 -1.10 -5.26 14.07
C MET A 45 -2.24 -6.07 14.69
N PRO A 46 -3.21 -5.45 15.37
CA PRO A 46 -4.36 -6.17 15.92
C PRO A 46 -5.29 -6.70 14.82
N THR A 47 -6.18 -7.64 15.19
CA THR A 47 -7.31 -8.03 14.33
C THR A 47 -8.18 -6.81 14.03
N GLY A 48 -8.66 -6.68 12.79
CA GLY A 48 -9.38 -5.48 12.33
C GLY A 48 -8.49 -4.27 11.97
N GLY A 49 -7.19 -4.31 12.29
CA GLY A 49 -6.23 -3.25 11.97
C GLY A 49 -5.88 -3.09 10.48
N GLY A 50 -6.42 -3.95 9.61
CA GLY A 50 -6.20 -3.85 8.17
C GLY A 50 -4.89 -4.46 7.66
N LYS A 51 -4.35 -5.49 8.35
CA LYS A 51 -3.18 -6.28 7.87
C LYS A 51 -3.38 -6.87 6.48
N SER A 52 -4.60 -7.29 6.15
CA SER A 52 -4.88 -7.94 4.87
C SER A 52 -4.62 -7.03 3.68
N LEU A 53 -4.99 -5.75 3.80
CA LEU A 53 -4.68 -4.75 2.79
C LEU A 53 -3.18 -4.64 2.53
N CYS A 54 -2.36 -4.77 3.58
CA CYS A 54 -0.91 -4.61 3.49
C CYS A 54 -0.24 -5.61 2.54
N TYR A 55 -0.77 -6.82 2.36
CA TYR A 55 -0.24 -7.78 1.37
C TYR A 55 -1.08 -7.86 0.10
N GLN A 56 -2.38 -7.56 0.17
CA GLN A 56 -3.27 -7.64 -0.99
C GLN A 56 -3.02 -6.49 -2.00
N LEU A 57 -2.78 -5.26 -1.54
CA LEU A 57 -2.50 -4.16 -2.46
C LEU A 57 -1.18 -4.38 -3.23
N PRO A 58 -0.04 -4.74 -2.57
CA PRO A 58 1.16 -5.14 -3.30
C PRO A 58 0.95 -6.29 -4.28
N ALA A 59 0.14 -7.29 -3.92
CA ALA A 59 -0.15 -8.44 -4.79
C ALA A 59 -0.81 -8.04 -6.11
N LEU A 60 -1.62 -6.97 -6.12
CA LEU A 60 -2.27 -6.44 -7.32
C LEU A 60 -1.35 -5.50 -8.13
N MET A 61 -0.35 -4.90 -7.49
CA MET A 61 0.57 -3.94 -8.11
C MET A 61 1.81 -4.63 -8.72
N LEU A 62 2.25 -5.74 -8.14
CA LEU A 62 3.41 -6.49 -8.59
C LEU A 62 3.01 -7.53 -9.65
N ARG A 63 3.90 -7.77 -10.62
CA ARG A 63 3.74 -8.92 -11.53
C ARG A 63 3.92 -10.22 -10.76
N GLY A 64 3.03 -11.18 -11.00
CA GLY A 64 3.09 -12.53 -10.43
C GLY A 64 1.85 -12.83 -9.59
N THR A 65 1.98 -13.82 -8.70
CA THR A 65 0.92 -14.26 -7.80
C THR A 65 1.45 -14.23 -6.37
N ALA A 66 0.77 -13.51 -5.48
CA ALA A 66 1.06 -13.57 -4.05
C ALA A 66 0.51 -14.87 -3.43
N ILE A 67 1.28 -15.45 -2.51
CA ILE A 67 0.91 -16.65 -1.77
C ILE A 67 0.68 -16.26 -0.31
N ILE A 68 -0.46 -16.65 0.26
CA ILE A 68 -0.96 -16.25 1.59
C ILE A 68 -1.22 -17.49 2.45
#